data_AF-A0A2H9QWP2-F1
#
_entry.id   AF-A0A2H9QWP2-F1
#
_cell.length_a   1.000
_cell.length_b   1.000
_cell.length_c   1.000
_cell.angle_alpha   90.00
_cell.angle_beta   90.00
_cell.angle_gamma   90.00
#
_symmetry.space_group_name_H-M   'P 1'
#
loop_
_entity.id
_entity.type
_entity.pdbx_description
1 polymer ?
#
loop_
_entity_poly.entity_id
_entity_poly.type
_entity_poly.pdbx_seq_one_letter_code
_entity_poly.pdbx_strand_id
1 'polypeptide(L)' 'MSDEFYEKIKNSSEAVRIEKNRDAEDRKMILNASVLLKNGNVKAFGAQLDEINKREGVSVRFVGPFAPYSFVSEGK' A
#
# COMPACT_ATOMS: atom_id res chain seq x y z
N MET A 1 13.21 4.27 -7.50
CA MET A 1 11.89 4.92 -7.29
C MET A 1 10.91 4.00 -6.57
N SER A 2 10.75 2.75 -7.00
CA SER A 2 9.95 1.72 -6.31
C SER A 2 10.38 1.48 -4.86
N ASP A 3 11.69 1.48 -4.59
CA ASP A 3 12.25 1.23 -3.25
C ASP A 3 11.94 2.34 -2.24
N GLU A 4 11.85 3.59 -2.68
CA GLU A 4 11.52 4.72 -1.81
C GLU A 4 10.07 4.62 -1.29
N PHE A 5 9.13 4.28 -2.18
CA PHE A 5 7.73 4.11 -1.81
C PHE A 5 7.54 2.90 -0.90
N TYR A 6 8.25 1.81 -1.19
CA TYR A 6 8.24 0.62 -0.36
C TYR A 6 8.74 0.91 1.06
N GLU A 7 9.89 1.57 1.21
CA GLU A 7 10.45 1.91 2.52
C GLU A 7 9.53 2.85 3.31
N LYS A 8 8.93 3.85 2.66
CA LYS A 8 7.93 4.72 3.31
C LYS A 8 6.70 3.94 3.80
N ILE A 9 6.19 3.02 3.00
CA ILE A 9 5.01 2.22 3.36
C ILE A 9 5.36 1.26 4.51
N LYS A 10 6.51 0.58 4.41
CA LYS A 10 6.99 -0.39 5.39
C LYS A 10 7.15 0.23 6.78
N ASN A 11 7.78 1.40 6.88
CA ASN A 11 8.01 2.09 8.16
C ASN A 11 6.72 2.51 8.88
N SER A 12 5.63 2.70 8.15
CA SER A 12 4.32 3.11 8.70
C SER A 12 3.36 1.95 8.94
N SER A 13 3.82 0.70 8.75
CA SER A 13 2.98 -0.50 8.76
C SER A 13 3.52 -1.58 9.70
N GLU A 14 2.62 -2.42 10.21
CA GLU A 14 3.00 -3.60 10.99
C GLU A 14 3.43 -4.75 10.08
N ALA A 15 2.78 -4.89 8.92
CA ALA A 15 3.15 -5.88 7.92
C ALA A 15 2.86 -5.35 6.52
N VAL A 16 3.74 -5.69 5.57
CA VAL A 16 3.55 -5.42 4.14
C VAL A 16 3.63 -6.74 3.39
N ARG A 17 2.64 -7.00 2.55
CA ARG A 17 2.65 -8.12 1.62
C ARG A 17 2.70 -7.58 0.20
N ILE A 18 3.81 -7.83 -0.48
CA ILE A 18 3.97 -7.47 -1.89
C ILE A 18 3.27 -8.51 -2.75
N GLU A 19 2.44 -8.02 -3.68
CA GLU A 19 1.74 -8.84 -4.65
C GLU A 19 2.32 -8.63 -6.04
N LYS A 20 1.97 -9.51 -6.98
CA LYS A 20 2.43 -9.39 -8.36
C LYS A 20 1.86 -8.10 -8.95
N ASN A 21 2.74 -7.29 -9.53
CA ASN A 21 2.33 -6.10 -10.27
C ASN A 21 1.44 -6.52 -11.45
N ARG A 22 0.37 -5.77 -11.66
CA ARG A 22 -0.49 -5.89 -12.84
C ARG A 22 -0.47 -4.55 -13.55
N ASP A 23 0.18 -4.54 -14.70
CA ASP A 23 0.19 -3.36 -15.56
C ASP A 23 -1.21 -3.11 -16.12
N ALA A 24 -1.57 -1.85 -16.28
CA ALA A 24 -2.74 -1.42 -17.02
C ALA A 24 -2.31 -0.99 -18.43
N GLU A 25 -3.26 -0.94 -19.37
CA GLU A 25 -2.97 -0.62 -20.79
C GLU A 25 -2.13 0.64 -20.97
N ASP A 26 -2.40 1.69 -20.18
CA ASP A 26 -1.70 2.98 -20.27
C ASP A 26 -0.73 3.27 -19.10
N ARG A 27 -0.58 2.34 -18.15
CA ARG A 27 0.20 2.60 -16.92
C ARG A 27 0.93 1.35 -16.43
N LYS A 28 2.22 1.50 -16.19
CA LYS A 28 3.05 0.47 -15.54
C LYS A 28 2.85 0.51 -14.03
N MET A 29 2.49 -0.62 -13.43
CA MET A 29 2.37 -0.73 -11.98
C MET A 29 3.76 -0.96 -11.39
N ILE A 30 4.20 -0.03 -10.53
CA ILE A 30 5.52 -0.09 -9.89
C ILE A 30 5.48 -0.76 -8.51
N LEU A 31 4.31 -0.79 -7.86
CA LEU A 31 4.12 -1.39 -6.54
C LEU A 31 2.67 -1.85 -6.37
N ASN A 32 2.50 -3.13 -6.05
CA ASN A 32 1.24 -3.70 -5.59
C ASN A 32 1.44 -4.27 -4.19
N ALA A 33 0.74 -3.75 -3.19
CA ALA A 33 0.95 -4.14 -1.81
C ALA A 33 -0.33 -4.12 -0.98
N SER A 34 -0.50 -5.16 -0.16
CA SER A 34 -1.45 -5.21 0.93
C SER A 34 -0.73 -4.84 2.23
N VAL A 35 -1.31 -3.96 3.04
CA VAL A 35 -0.64 -3.39 4.22
C VAL A 35 -1.51 -3.60 5.47
N LEU A 36 -0.91 -4.13 6.53
CA LEU A 36 -1.51 -4.22 7.85
C LEU A 36 -1.06 -3.02 8.69
N LEU A 37 -2.03 -2.27 9.21
CA LEU A 37 -1.78 -1.09 10.03
C LEU A 37 -2.31 -1.34 11.44
N LYS A 38 -1.59 -0.82 12.43
CA LYS A 38 -2.06 -0.77 13.81
C LYS A 38 -3.34 0.06 13.89
N ASN A 39 -4.30 -0.37 14.72
CA ASN A 39 -5.59 0.32 14.89
C ASN A 39 -5.40 1.83 15.12
N GLY A 40 -6.08 2.64 14.31
CA GLY A 40 -6.00 4.11 14.35
C GLY A 40 -5.07 4.75 13.32
N ASN A 41 -4.13 4.01 12.73
CA ASN A 41 -3.13 4.59 11.80
C ASN A 41 -3.61 4.73 10.35
N VAL A 42 -4.81 4.27 10.00
CA VAL A 42 -5.34 4.32 8.63
C VAL A 42 -5.41 5.75 8.08
N LYS A 43 -5.81 6.73 8.91
CA LYS A 43 -5.89 8.14 8.47
C LYS A 43 -4.51 8.73 8.18
N ALA A 44 -3.54 8.49 9.06
CA ALA A 44 -2.17 8.98 8.89
C ALA A 44 -1.50 8.33 7.68
N PHE A 45 -1.74 7.03 7.48
CA PHE A 45 -1.25 6.30 6.32
C PHE A 45 -1.88 6.82 5.02
N GLY A 46 -3.19 7.07 5.01
CA GLY A 46 -3.88 7.68 3.86
C GLY A 46 -3.30 9.05 3.49
N ALA A 47 -3.05 9.92 4.47
CA ALA A 47 -2.43 11.23 4.23
C ALA A 47 -1.03 11.11 3.60
N GLN A 48 -0.22 10.14 4.03
CA GLN A 48 1.09 9.85 3.44
C GLN A 48 0.96 9.36 1.98
N LEU A 49 -0.05 8.55 1.67
CA LEU A 49 -0.33 8.10 0.31
C LEU A 49 -0.81 9.25 -0.59
N ASP A 50 -1.60 10.17 -0.05
CA ASP A 50 -2.01 11.40 -0.76
C ASP A 50 -0.81 12.28 -1.13
N GLU A 51 0.19 12.40 -0.26
CA GLU A 51 1.43 13.10 -0.59
C GLU A 51 2.19 12.43 -1.74
N ILE A 52 2.21 11.10 -1.78
CA ILE A 52 2.82 10.35 -2.88
C ILE A 52 2.02 10.58 -4.18
N ASN A 53 0.69 10.59 -4.10
CA ASN A 53 -0.20 10.77 -5.24
C ASN A 53 -0.12 12.19 -5.87
N LYS A 54 0.41 13.18 -5.15
CA LYS A 54 0.65 14.53 -5.67
C LYS A 54 1.90 14.65 -6.54
N ARG A 55 2.76 13.61 -6.60
CA ARG A 55 3.95 13.64 -7.46
C ARG A 55 3.55 13.45 -8.91
N GLU A 56 4.12 14.27 -9.80
CA GLU A 56 3.88 14.18 -11.23
C GLU A 56 4.27 12.79 -11.78
N GLY A 57 3.41 12.21 -12.61
CA GLY A 57 3.61 10.88 -13.19
C GLY A 57 3.35 9.69 -12.24
N VAL A 58 2.92 9.94 -11.00
CA VAL A 58 2.56 8.90 -10.02
C VAL A 58 1.06 8.89 -9.82
N SER A 59 0.48 7.69 -9.69
CA SER A 59 -0.91 7.51 -9.29
C SER A 59 -0.99 6.42 -8.24
N VAL A 60 -1.58 6.75 -7.09
CA VAL A 60 -1.78 5.83 -5.98
C VAL A 60 -3.26 5.44 -5.94
N ARG A 61 -3.52 4.14 -5.90
CA ARG A 61 -4.86 3.60 -5.65
C ARG A 61 -4.89 2.98 -4.26
N PHE A 62 -5.44 3.70 -3.30
CA PHE A 62 -5.69 3.17 -1.97
C PHE A 62 -7.13 2.67 -1.87
N VAL A 63 -7.32 1.41 -1.49
CA VAL A 63 -8.64 0.80 -1.28
C VAL A 63 -8.68 0.22 0.13
N GLY A 64 -9.66 0.64 0.94
CA GLY A 64 -9.81 0.20 2.33
C GLY A 64 -10.35 1.30 3.25
N PRO A 65 -10.34 1.08 4.59
CA PRO A 65 -9.87 -0.13 5.26
C PRO A 65 -10.85 -1.31 5.04
N PHE A 66 -10.31 -2.50 4.81
CA PHE A 66 -11.07 -3.74 4.76
C PHE A 66 -10.79 -4.57 6.01
N ALA A 67 -11.66 -5.53 6.34
CA ALA A 67 -11.30 -6.52 7.35
C ALA A 67 -10.00 -7.23 6.90
N PRO A 68 -9.13 -7.68 7.83
CA PRO A 68 -7.77 -8.11 7.53
C PRO A 68 -7.69 -9.48 6.84
N TYR A 69 -8.57 -9.77 5.87
CA TYR A 69 -8.67 -11.04 5.13
C TYR A 69 -7.33 -11.51 4.55
N SER A 70 -6.46 -10.59 4.14
CA SER A 70 -5.11 -10.90 3.61
C SER A 70 -4.07 -11.27 4.68
N PHE A 71 -4.39 -11.10 5.96
CA PHE A 71 -3.52 -11.33 7.12
C PHE A 71 -4.09 -12.35 8.12
N VAL A 72 -5.30 -12.88 7.88
CA VAL A 72 -5.84 -14.02 8.64
C VAL A 72 -5.24 -15.28 8.03
N SER A 73 -4.07 -15.71 8.52
CA SER A 73 -3.67 -17.10 8.34
C SER A 73 -4.65 -17.96 9.13
N GLU A 74 -5.26 -18.97 8.49
CA GLU A 74 -6.07 -19.98 9.19
C GLU A 74 -5.32 -20.46 10.42
N GLY A 75 -5.92 -20.26 11.60
CA GLY A 75 -5.43 -20.87 12.82
C GLY A 75 -5.49 -22.38 12.66
N LYS A 76 -4.32 -23.02 12.63
CA LYS A 76 -4.14 -24.41 12.99
C LYS A 76 -3.21 -24.47 14.19
#